data_AF-A0AAV6AEX6-F1
#
_entry.id   AF-A0AAV6AEX6-F1
#
_cell.length_a   1.000
_cell.length_b   1.000
_cell.length_c   1.000
_cell.angle_alpha   90.00
_cell.angle_beta   90.00
_cell.angle_gamma   90.00
#
_symmetry.space_group_name_H-M   'P 1'
#
loop_
_entity.id
_entity.type
_entity.pdbx_description
1 polymer ?
#
loop_
_entity_poly.entity_id
_entity_poly.type
_entity_poly.pdbx_seq_one_letter_code
_entity_poly.pdbx_strand_id
1 'polypeptide(L)' 'MKVKAANGFARILKSEGISWVSCYPTNHVNNALGEEGVPILMMGEERFAVAVADAYSRVTCGKQIGVCTVMAN' A
#
# COMPACT_ATOMS: atom_id res chain seq x y z
N MET A 1 -21.02 -4.80 13.47
CA MET A 1 -20.91 -4.75 11.99
C MET A 1 -19.71 -5.60 11.59
N LYS A 2 -19.87 -6.57 10.69
CA LYS A 2 -18.74 -7.40 10.21
C LYS A 2 -17.95 -6.60 9.16
N VAL A 3 -16.62 -6.54 9.29
CA VAL A 3 -15.73 -5.88 8.33
C VAL A 3 -14.89 -6.96 7.64
N LYS A 4 -14.74 -6.89 6.32
CA LYS A 4 -13.84 -7.79 5.58
C LYS A 4 -12.40 -7.53 6.03
N ALA A 5 -11.60 -8.58 6.17
CA ALA A 5 -10.21 -8.45 6.65
C ALA A 5 -9.38 -7.45 5.82
N ALA A 6 -9.51 -7.46 4.50
CA ALA A 6 -8.80 -6.54 3.60
C ALA A 6 -9.19 -5.07 3.83
N ASN A 7 -10.48 -4.77 4.03
CA ASN A 7 -10.96 -3.43 4.38
C ASN A 7 -10.47 -2.99 5.76
N GLY A 8 -10.49 -3.91 6.73
CA GLY A 8 -9.91 -3.67 8.06
C GLY A 8 -8.44 -3.30 7.97
N PHE A 9 -7.66 -4.05 7.18
CA PHE A 9 -6.25 -3.76 6.89
C PHE A 9 -6.06 -2.38 6.25
N ALA A 10 -6.80 -2.06 5.19
CA ALA A 10 -6.71 -0.76 4.52
C ALA A 10 -7.06 0.41 5.47
N ARG A 11 -8.06 0.22 6.34
CA ARG A 11 -8.43 1.20 7.37
C ARG A 11 -7.33 1.39 8.42
N ILE A 12 -6.66 0.31 8.83
CA ILE A 12 -5.51 0.38 9.75
C ILE A 12 -4.37 1.16 9.09
N LEU A 13 -4.02 0.86 7.83
CA LEU A 13 -2.99 1.63 7.12
C LEU A 13 -3.33 3.12 7.07
N LYS A 14 -4.58 3.45 6.80
CA LYS A 14 -5.05 4.84 6.79
C LYS A 14 -4.94 5.50 8.17
N SER A 15 -5.26 4.79 9.26
CA SER A 15 -5.11 5.31 10.62
C SER A 15 -3.65 5.48 11.05
N GLU A 16 -2.74 4.64 10.54
CA GLU A 16 -1.29 4.77 10.73
C GLU A 16 -0.68 5.91 9.89
N GLY A 17 -1.50 6.63 9.10
CA GLY A 17 -1.05 7.78 8.31
C GLY A 17 -0.41 7.43 6.97
N ILE A 18 -0.64 6.22 6.45
CA ILE A 18 -0.15 5.83 5.12
C ILE A 18 -0.90 6.62 4.05
N SER A 19 -0.14 7.41 3.28
CA SER A 19 -0.64 8.34 2.28
C SER A 19 -0.90 7.68 0.92
N TRP A 20 -0.20 6.59 0.61
CA TRP A 20 -0.34 5.82 -0.63
C TRP A 20 0.35 4.45 -0.49
N VAL A 21 0.03 3.54 -1.40
CA VAL A 21 0.63 2.20 -1.50
C VAL A 21 1.16 1.97 -2.91
N SER A 22 2.43 1.59 -3.06
CA SER A 22 2.95 1.14 -4.36
C SER A 22 2.52 -0.31 -4.63
N CYS A 23 2.27 -0.65 -5.89
CA CYS A 23 1.73 -1.96 -6.25
C CYS A 23 2.25 -2.47 -7.59
N TYR A 24 2.66 -3.74 -7.62
CA TYR A 24 2.79 -4.53 -8.84
C TYR A 24 2.87 -6.03 -8.54
N PRO A 25 2.15 -6.91 -9.27
CA PRO A 25 0.97 -6.64 -10.09
C PRO A 25 -0.27 -6.34 -9.21
N THR A 26 -1.47 -6.28 -9.77
CA THR A 26 -2.72 -6.14 -8.99
C THR A 26 -3.01 -7.38 -8.13
N ASN A 27 -3.54 -7.17 -6.92
CA ASN A 27 -3.97 -8.21 -5.98
C ASN A 27 -5.36 -7.90 -5.37
N HIS A 28 -5.88 -8.82 -4.55
CA HIS A 28 -7.21 -8.69 -3.95
C HIS A 28 -7.32 -7.57 -2.89
N VAL A 29 -6.20 -7.08 -2.35
CA VAL A 29 -6.13 -5.98 -1.37
C VAL A 29 -6.31 -4.63 -2.07
N ASN A 30 -5.98 -4.51 -3.36
CA ASN A 30 -6.17 -3.28 -4.14
C ASN A 30 -7.61 -2.76 -4.10
N ASN A 31 -8.60 -3.66 -4.20
CA ASN A 31 -10.01 -3.27 -4.14
C ASN A 31 -10.34 -2.67 -2.77
N ALA A 32 -9.84 -3.26 -1.68
CA ALA A 32 -10.06 -2.75 -0.34
C ALA A 32 -9.36 -1.41 -0.09
N LEU A 33 -8.14 -1.21 -0.63
CA LEU A 33 -7.45 0.07 -0.60
C LEU A 33 -8.26 1.14 -1.33
N GLY A 34 -8.80 0.83 -2.51
CA GLY A 34 -9.70 1.71 -3.25
C GLY A 34 -10.98 2.05 -2.48
N GLU A 35 -11.65 1.05 -1.91
CA GLU A 35 -12.88 1.22 -1.11
C GLU A 35 -12.67 2.10 0.13
N GLU A 36 -11.54 1.95 0.84
CA GLU A 36 -11.22 2.78 2.03
C GLU A 36 -10.53 4.11 1.67
N GLY A 37 -10.30 4.37 0.38
CA GLY A 37 -9.74 5.62 -0.14
C GLY A 37 -8.24 5.79 0.14
N VAL A 38 -7.47 4.70 0.10
CA VAL A 38 -6.00 4.71 0.14
C VAL A 38 -5.48 4.69 -1.30
N PRO A 39 -4.79 5.75 -1.78
CA PRO A 39 -4.28 5.82 -3.15
C PRO A 39 -3.29 4.70 -3.47
N ILE A 40 -3.38 4.19 -4.70
CA ILE A 40 -2.51 3.12 -5.22
C ILE A 40 -1.63 3.70 -6.33
N LEU A 41 -0.32 3.54 -6.20
CA LEU A 41 0.66 3.86 -7.24
C LEU A 41 1.05 2.56 -7.95
N MET A 42 0.53 2.36 -9.15
CA MET A 42 0.87 1.19 -9.96
C MET A 42 2.22 1.36 -10.63
N MET A 43 3.12 0.38 -10.45
CA MET A 43 4.44 0.38 -11.10
C MET A 43 4.45 -0.50 -12.36
N GLY A 44 5.53 -0.42 -13.14
CA GLY A 44 5.72 -1.29 -14.32
C GLY A 44 6.37 -2.64 -14.00
N GLU A 45 7.07 -2.75 -12.86
CA GLU A 45 7.78 -3.96 -12.43
C GLU A 45 7.78 -4.10 -10.90
N GLU A 46 7.88 -5.33 -10.41
CA GLU A 46 7.85 -5.64 -8.97
C GLU A 46 9.01 -4.97 -8.21
N ARG A 47 10.23 -5.04 -8.79
CA ARG A 47 11.41 -4.42 -8.19
C ARG A 47 11.24 -2.92 -8.00
N PHE A 48 10.57 -2.25 -8.94
CA PHE A 48 10.34 -0.81 -8.86
C PHE A 48 9.25 -0.47 -7.82
N ALA A 49 8.20 -1.30 -7.68
CA ALA A 49 7.19 -1.15 -6.63
C ALA A 49 7.81 -1.16 -5.23
N VAL A 50 8.72 -2.10 -4.97
CA VAL A 50 9.44 -2.17 -3.68
C VAL A 50 10.41 -0.99 -3.53
N ALA A 51 11.18 -0.66 -4.57
CA ALA A 51 12.18 0.41 -4.51
C ALA A 51 11.56 1.78 -4.22
N VAL A 52 10.39 2.09 -4.79
CA VAL A 52 9.70 3.37 -4.55
C VAL A 52 9.20 3.48 -3.10
N ALA A 53 8.63 2.40 -2.55
CA ALA A 53 8.22 2.38 -1.14
C ALA A 53 9.41 2.52 -0.19
N ASP A 54 10.51 1.80 -0.43
CA ASP A 54 11.72 1.91 0.40
C ASP A 54 12.34 3.32 0.30
N ALA A 55 12.44 3.88 -0.90
CA ALA A 55 12.97 5.22 -1.11
C ALA A 55 12.13 6.30 -0.40
N TYR A 56 10.81 6.17 -0.38
CA TYR A 56 9.92 7.09 0.34
C TYR A 56 10.17 7.10 1.85
N SER A 57 10.36 5.92 2.44
CA SER A 57 10.75 5.82 3.86
C SER A 57 12.10 6.49 4.13
N ARG A 58 13.08 6.31 3.24
CA ARG A 58 14.42 6.89 3.39
C ARG A 58 14.45 8.41 3.24
N VAL A 59 13.81 8.95 2.19
CA VAL A 59 13.82 10.40 1.90
C VAL A 59 13.09 11.21 2.97
N THR A 60 12.12 10.59 3.66
CA THR A 60 11.42 11.21 4.78
C THR A 60 12.10 10.97 6.13
N CYS A 61 13.29 10.35 6.15
CA CYS A 61 14.00 9.94 7.36
C CYS A 61 13.11 9.13 8.33
N GLY A 62 12.27 8.24 7.78
CA GLY A 62 11.36 7.39 8.56
C GLY A 62 10.15 8.12 9.15
N LYS A 63 9.94 9.41 8.85
CA LYS A 63 8.75 10.15 9.30
C LYS A 63 7.48 9.68 8.59
N GLN A 64 7.61 9.09 7.40
CA GLN A 64 6.53 8.48 6.65
C GLN A 64 7.00 7.11 6.18
N ILE A 65 6.17 6.10 6.37
CA ILE A 65 6.51 4.72 6.00
C ILE A 65 5.94 4.43 4.62
N GLY A 66 6.80 4.02 3.69
CA GLY A 66 6.38 3.50 2.40
C GLY A 66 5.88 2.07 2.51
N VAL A 67 4.76 1.80 1.85
CA VAL A 67 4.10 0.48 1.83
C VAL A 67 4.02 0.00 0.39
N CYS A 68 4.38 -1.26 0.17
CA CYS A 68 4.30 -1.93 -1.12
C CYS A 68 3.44 -3.18 -1.00
N THR A 69 2.57 -3.39 -1.98
CA THR A 69 1.87 -4.67 -2.19
C THR A 69 2.46 -5.38 -3.40
N VAL A 70 2.95 -6.59 -3.16
CA VAL A 70 3.42 -7.52 -4.20
C VAL A 70 2.50 -8.74 -4.28
N MET A 71 2.62 -9.52 -5.34
CA MET A 71 1.93 -10.81 -5.44
C MET A 71 2.58 -11.81 -4.50
N ALA A 72 1.77 -12.49 -3.69
CA ALA A 72 2.17 -13.70 -2.99
C ALA A 72 1.35 -14.85 -3.59
N ASN A 73 2.04 -15.89 -4.07
CA ASN A 73 1.43 -17.13 -4.57
C ASN A 73 0.69 -17.87 -3.46
#